data_AF-A0A2C6E275-F1
#
_entry.id   AF-A0A2C6E275-F1
#
_cell.length_a   1.000
_cell.length_b   1.000
_cell.length_c   1.000
_cell.angle_alpha   90.00
_cell.angle_beta   90.00
_cell.angle_gamma   90.00
#
_symmetry.space_group_name_H-M   'P 1'
#
loop_
_entity.id
_entity.type
_entity.pdbx_description
1 polymer ?
#
loop_
_entity_poly.entity_id
_entity_poly.type
_entity_poly.pdbx_seq_one_letter_code
_entity_poly.pdbx_strand_id
1 'polypeptide(L)'
;MEPGNILKIDTLNEGWRDKDSVMLHACFQLLSDCVEKEELLSGHTDWDADDKHRAAKKELEALYAWWQSHDEDDIPCSEEKYQEENQMLIRLIHIRWALWT
;
A
#
# COMPACT_ATOMS: atom_id res chain seq x y z
N MET A 1 3.42 13.50 -19.08
CA MET A 1 2.51 12.67 -18.26
C MET A 1 3.05 11.27 -18.34
N GLU A 2 3.43 10.69 -17.20
CA GLU A 2 3.84 9.28 -17.19
C GLU A 2 2.64 8.40 -17.55
N PRO A 3 2.86 7.26 -18.19
CA PRO A 3 1.77 6.34 -18.52
C PRO A 3 1.16 5.77 -17.22
N GLY A 4 -0.11 6.09 -16.94
CA GLY A 4 -0.82 5.66 -15.73
C GLY A 4 -1.10 4.15 -15.61
N ASN A 5 -0.58 3.35 -16.53
CA ASN A 5 -0.68 1.88 -16.53
C ASN A 5 0.67 1.19 -16.30
N ILE A 6 1.71 1.95 -15.96
CA ILE A 6 3.02 1.42 -15.60
C ILE A 6 3.26 1.73 -14.12
N LEU A 7 3.52 0.68 -13.34
CA LEU A 7 3.89 0.79 -11.94
C LEU A 7 5.37 0.43 -11.79
N LYS A 8 6.19 1.39 -11.36
CA LYS A 8 7.57 1.14 -10.95
C LYS A 8 7.59 0.89 -9.45
N ILE A 9 8.12 -0.26 -9.03
CA ILE A 9 8.24 -0.63 -7.62
C ILE A 9 9.60 -0.15 -7.11
N ASP A 10 9.62 0.97 -6.39
CA ASP A 10 10.88 1.63 -5.99
C ASP A 10 11.58 0.90 -4.83
N THR A 11 10.84 0.08 -4.09
CA THR A 11 11.32 -0.69 -2.94
C THR A 11 12.06 -1.98 -3.34
N LEU A 12 11.95 -2.43 -4.59
CA LEU A 12 12.61 -3.65 -5.06
C LEU A 12 13.80 -3.33 -5.97
N ASN A 13 14.88 -4.10 -5.80
CA ASN A 13 16.02 -4.10 -6.71
C ASN A 13 15.77 -4.95 -7.97
N GLU A 14 16.66 -4.90 -8.96
CA GLU A 14 16.57 -5.67 -10.21
C GLU A 14 16.88 -7.18 -10.05
N GLY A 15 17.05 -7.66 -8.81
CA GLY A 15 17.34 -9.05 -8.51
C GLY A 15 16.14 -9.98 -8.72
N TRP A 16 16.41 -11.29 -8.66
CA TRP A 16 15.32 -12.27 -8.62
C TRP A 16 14.54 -12.15 -7.31
N ARG A 17 13.21 -12.21 -7.40
CA ARG A 17 12.29 -12.13 -6.26
C ARG A 17 11.12 -13.09 -6.45
N ASP A 18 10.64 -13.61 -5.33
CA ASP A 18 9.40 -14.37 -5.27
C ASP A 18 8.19 -13.49 -5.64
N LYS A 19 7.17 -14.10 -6.25
CA LYS A 19 6.03 -13.38 -6.81
C LYS A 19 5.05 -12.88 -5.76
N ASP A 20 5.03 -13.48 -4.59
CA ASP A 20 4.29 -13.01 -3.42
C ASP A 20 4.86 -11.68 -2.90
N SER A 21 6.19 -11.58 -2.73
CA SER A 21 6.89 -10.34 -2.38
C SER A 21 6.65 -9.27 -3.45
N VAL A 22 6.79 -9.61 -4.74
CA VAL A 22 6.49 -8.64 -5.82
C VAL A 22 5.04 -8.14 -5.74
N MET A 23 4.08 -9.00 -5.42
CA MET A 23 2.67 -8.61 -5.28
C MET A 23 2.46 -7.67 -4.09
N LEU A 24 3.05 -7.97 -2.92
CA LEU A 24 2.98 -7.10 -1.74
C LEU A 24 3.51 -5.71 -2.07
N HIS A 25 4.74 -5.64 -2.57
CA HIS A 25 5.40 -4.38 -2.89
C HIS A 25 4.65 -3.60 -3.98
N ALA A 26 4.11 -4.27 -5.01
CA ALA A 26 3.30 -3.61 -6.02
C ALA A 26 2.05 -2.95 -5.42
N CYS A 27 1.31 -3.67 -4.57
CA CYS A 27 0.11 -3.13 -3.95
C CYS A 27 0.41 -1.94 -3.03
N PHE A 28 1.48 -2.01 -2.24
CA PHE A 28 1.86 -0.91 -1.35
C PHE A 28 2.57 0.24 -2.07
N GLN A 29 3.18 0.00 -3.22
CA GLN A 29 3.64 1.08 -4.11
C GLN A 29 2.45 1.88 -4.64
N LEU A 30 1.34 1.24 -5.03
CA LEU A 30 0.12 1.96 -5.42
C LEU A 30 -0.41 2.85 -4.30
N LEU A 31 -0.45 2.32 -3.07
CA LEU A 31 -0.85 3.12 -1.90
C LEU A 31 0.08 4.33 -1.70
N SER A 32 1.39 4.10 -1.76
CA SER A 32 2.40 5.14 -1.57
C SER A 32 2.30 6.22 -2.65
N ASP A 33 2.13 5.82 -3.91
CA ASP A 33 1.95 6.75 -5.03
C ASP A 33 0.68 7.60 -4.86
N CYS A 34 -0.45 6.99 -4.46
CA CYS A 34 -1.68 7.76 -4.20
C CYS A 34 -1.49 8.76 -3.04
N VAL A 35 -0.81 8.36 -1.96
CA VAL A 35 -0.59 9.24 -0.79
C VAL A 35 0.37 10.37 -1.11
N GLU A 36 1.50 10.07 -1.77
CA GLU A 36 2.62 10.99 -1.93
C GLU A 36 2.57 11.80 -3.22
N LYS A 37 2.17 11.18 -4.35
CA LYS A 37 2.17 11.83 -5.67
C LYS A 37 0.83 12.46 -6.02
N GLU A 38 -0.26 11.90 -5.52
CA GLU A 38 -1.63 12.34 -5.81
C GLU A 38 -2.30 13.06 -4.63
N GLU A 39 -1.58 13.25 -3.53
CA GLU A 39 -2.04 13.93 -2.32
C GLU A 39 -3.36 13.34 -1.75
N LEU A 40 -3.61 12.03 -1.90
CA LEU A 40 -4.91 11.39 -1.58
C LEU A 40 -5.50 11.80 -0.20
N LEU A 41 -4.66 11.93 0.83
CA LEU A 41 -5.10 12.21 2.20
C LEU A 41 -5.39 13.69 2.49
N SER A 42 -4.81 14.59 1.70
CA SER A 42 -4.89 16.06 1.86
C SER A 42 -5.50 16.79 0.66
N GLY A 43 -5.79 16.07 -0.41
CA GLY A 43 -6.26 16.58 -1.68
C GLY A 43 -7.78 16.76 -1.75
N HIS A 44 -8.36 16.35 -2.86
CA HIS A 44 -9.75 16.69 -3.22
C HIS A 44 -10.82 15.80 -2.57
N THR A 45 -10.43 14.73 -1.87
CA THR A 45 -11.37 13.78 -1.26
C THR A 45 -11.90 14.30 0.08
N ASP A 46 -13.23 14.46 0.18
CA ASP A 46 -13.90 14.78 1.43
C ASP A 46 -14.02 13.52 2.32
N TRP A 47 -12.97 13.30 3.11
CA TRP A 47 -12.90 12.17 4.03
C TRP A 47 -13.87 12.29 5.21
N ASP A 48 -14.41 13.47 5.49
CA ASP A 48 -15.33 13.74 6.60
C ASP A 48 -16.81 13.66 6.18
N ALA A 49 -17.09 13.33 4.91
CA ALA A 49 -18.44 13.21 4.38
C ALA A 49 -19.32 12.20 5.14
N ASP A 50 -18.78 11.03 5.50
CA ASP A 50 -19.48 10.01 6.29
C ASP A 50 -18.54 9.12 7.11
N ASP A 51 -19.11 8.27 7.95
CA ASP A 51 -18.34 7.33 8.79
C ASP A 51 -17.50 6.33 7.97
N LYS A 52 -17.96 5.97 6.77
CA LYS A 52 -17.27 5.01 5.90
C LYS A 52 -16.00 5.62 5.33
N HIS A 53 -16.05 6.87 4.88
CA HIS A 53 -14.89 7.60 4.38
C HIS A 53 -13.90 7.90 5.52
N ARG A 54 -14.38 8.32 6.70
CA ARG A 54 -13.51 8.51 7.88
C ARG A 54 -12.81 7.22 8.30
N ALA A 55 -13.51 6.10 8.30
CA ALA A 55 -12.93 4.79 8.60
C ALA A 55 -11.90 4.38 7.54
N ALA A 56 -12.20 4.60 6.25
CA ALA A 56 -11.26 4.32 5.17
C ALA A 56 -9.99 5.17 5.25
N LYS A 57 -10.10 6.47 5.55
CA LYS A 57 -8.94 7.35 5.73
C LYS A 57 -8.00 6.83 6.83
N LYS A 58 -8.56 6.51 8.00
CA LYS A 58 -7.78 5.96 9.13
C LYS A 58 -7.09 4.65 8.78
N GLU A 59 -7.76 3.81 8.00
CA GLU A 59 -7.19 2.55 7.55
C GLU A 59 -6.06 2.75 6.54
N LEU A 60 -6.21 3.68 5.59
CA LEU A 60 -5.15 4.08 4.66
C LEU A 60 -3.94 4.64 5.40
N GLU A 61 -4.15 5.53 6.37
CA GLU A 61 -3.08 6.09 7.22
C GLU A 61 -2.35 4.98 7.99
N ALA A 62 -3.09 4.02 8.56
CA ALA A 62 -2.52 2.90 9.30
C ALA A 62 -1.69 1.96 8.40
N LEU A 63 -2.20 1.62 7.21
CA LEU A 63 -1.51 0.76 6.25
C LEU A 63 -0.28 1.44 5.66
N TYR A 64 -0.37 2.74 5.35
CA TYR A 64 0.76 3.51 4.87
C TYR A 64 1.84 3.64 5.95
N ALA A 65 1.46 3.93 7.20
CA ALA A 65 2.41 3.96 8.32
C ALA A 65 3.10 2.60 8.55
N TRP A 66 2.33 1.50 8.47
CA TRP A 66 2.90 0.14 8.54
C TRP A 66 3.93 -0.09 7.43
N TRP A 67 3.59 0.26 6.19
CA TRP A 67 4.50 0.11 5.04
C TRP A 67 5.77 0.94 5.17
N GLN A 68 5.68 2.17 5.67
CA GLN A 68 6.85 3.01 5.91
C GLN A 68 7.77 2.44 7.01
N SER A 69 7.22 1.66 7.94
CA SER A 69 7.99 0.95 8.98
C SER A 69 8.42 -0.46 8.57
N HIS A 70 7.97 -0.94 7.41
CA HIS A 70 8.26 -2.28 6.93
C HIS A 70 9.70 -2.35 6.44
N ASP A 71 10.49 -3.21 7.08
CA ASP A 71 11.83 -3.55 6.63
C ASP A 71 11.80 -4.92 5.95
N GLU A 72 12.53 -5.08 4.85
CA GLU A 72 12.74 -6.39 4.24
C GLU A 72 13.73 -7.15 5.14
N ASP A 73 13.26 -8.23 5.79
CA ASP A 73 14.17 -9.04 6.60
C ASP A 73 14.96 -10.00 5.70
N ASP A 74 16.22 -10.23 6.06
CA ASP A 74 17.02 -11.29 5.47
C ASP A 74 16.39 -12.67 5.76
N ILE A 75 16.35 -13.50 4.71
CA ILE A 75 15.78 -14.85 4.68
C ILE A 75 16.36 -15.72 5.83
N PRO A 76 15.52 -16.55 6.50
CA PRO A 76 14.15 -16.90 6.16
C PRO A 76 13.09 -16.03 6.83
N CYS A 77 12.11 -15.60 6.02
CA CYS A 77 10.90 -14.92 6.50
C CYS A 77 10.17 -15.83 7.49
N SER A 78 9.91 -15.32 8.70
CA SER A 78 9.17 -16.07 9.70
C SER A 78 7.72 -16.26 9.25
N GLU A 79 7.10 -17.37 9.64
CA GLU A 79 5.69 -17.63 9.32
C GLU A 79 4.77 -16.52 9.87
N GLU A 80 5.14 -15.94 11.01
CA GLU A 80 4.43 -14.81 11.62
C GLU A 80 4.47 -13.56 10.73
N LYS A 81 5.64 -13.23 10.15
CA LYS A 81 5.79 -12.07 9.26
C LYS A 81 4.99 -12.27 7.97
N TYR A 82 5.03 -13.46 7.39
CA TYR A 82 4.22 -13.79 6.22
C TYR A 82 2.71 -13.63 6.49
N GLN A 83 2.24 -14.09 7.66
CA GLN A 83 0.85 -13.93 8.05
C GLN A 83 0.46 -12.45 8.24
N GLU A 84 1.34 -11.65 8.84
CA GLU A 84 1.14 -10.21 8.98
C GLU A 84 1.06 -9.51 7.63
N GLU A 85 2.03 -9.73 6.75
CA GLU A 85 2.06 -9.17 5.39
C GLU A 85 0.79 -9.52 4.61
N ASN A 86 0.35 -10.78 4.67
CA ASN A 86 -0.88 -11.22 4.04
C ASN A 86 -2.11 -10.53 4.64
N GLN A 87 -2.16 -10.33 5.95
CA GLN A 87 -3.23 -9.59 6.60
C GLN A 87 -3.28 -8.13 6.13
N MET A 88 -2.13 -7.46 6.04
CA MET A 88 -2.05 -6.07 5.58
C MET A 88 -2.46 -5.93 4.12
N LEU A 89 -2.05 -6.88 3.27
CA LEU A 89 -2.48 -6.94 1.88
C LEU A 89 -3.99 -7.11 1.74
N ILE A 90 -4.61 -8.01 2.52
CA ILE A 90 -6.07 -8.21 2.52
C ILE A 90 -6.79 -6.93 2.97
N ARG A 91 -6.30 -6.26 4.02
CA ARG A 91 -6.84 -4.98 4.50
C ARG A 91 -6.81 -3.92 3.39
N LEU A 92 -5.70 -3.79 2.68
CA LEU A 92 -5.56 -2.88 1.54
C LEU A 92 -6.56 -3.20 0.41
N ILE A 93 -6.71 -4.49 0.06
CA ILE A 93 -7.66 -4.94 -0.97
C ILE A 93 -9.11 -4.56 -0.59
N HIS A 94 -9.48 -4.68 0.68
CA HIS A 94 -10.84 -4.32 1.14
C HIS A 94 -11.13 -2.83 1.03
N ILE A 95 -10.12 -1.96 1.15
CA ILE A 95 -10.27 -0.51 1.03
C ILE A 95 -9.90 0.04 -0.35
N ARG A 96 -9.57 -0.82 -1.32
CA ARG A 96 -9.19 -0.38 -2.69
C ARG A 96 -10.18 0.57 -3.35
N TRP A 97 -11.46 0.48 -2.96
CA TRP A 97 -12.52 1.37 -3.47
C TRP A 97 -12.31 2.83 -3.08
N ALA A 98 -11.46 3.12 -2.08
CA ALA A 98 -11.10 4.44 -1.61
C ALA A 98 -9.77 4.95 -2.21
N LEU A 99 -9.08 4.16 -3.05
CA LEU A 99 -7.87 4.55 -3.77
C LEU A 99 -8.21 5.23 -5.10
N TRP A 100 -9.02 6.28 -5.04
CA TRP A 100 -9.38 7.09 -6.19
C TRP A 100 -9.09 8.56 -5.86
N THR A 101 -8.54 9.27 -6.85
CA THR A 101 -8.20 10.69 -6.80
C THR A 101 -8.91 11.46 -7.91
#